data_AF-A0A7Y2H198-F1
#
_entry.id   AF-A0A7Y2H198-F1
#
_cell.length_a   1.000
_cell.length_b   1.000
_cell.length_c   1.000
_cell.angle_alpha   90.00
_cell.angle_beta   90.00
_cell.angle_gamma   90.00
#
_symmetry.space_group_name_H-M   'P 1'
#
loop_
_entity.id
_entity.type
_entity.pdbx_description
1 polymer ?
#
loop_
_entity_poly.entity_id
_entity_poly.type
_entity_poly.pdbx_seq_one_letter_code
_entity_poly.pdbx_strand_id
1 'polypeptide(L)'
;MKRQPIPFKRLLETVLPVEKLSAREQSRLSAVLDEGIPTEIEAAAMEAIDHLTDLGHLRLVEETPEEAGTRRRYQNLLTTDSIVIHIPDAVQDQTVHIPLPLRDWKRATSLDEVRSLFHLYNKMITKDSQLLRAPSDMLRQLLLTTRDLMGCESVTFWSALPGEEAASSLGDLNSPVYDETQAREWVLDRRYLVHFPDLPAQIDPETQGLDDRFRSMAMVPVGSPAVGIYGVLQA
;
A
#
# COMPACT_ATOMS: atom_id res chain seq x y z
N MET A 1 6.22 -28.84 28.36
CA MET A 1 6.12 -27.54 29.07
C MET A 1 4.95 -26.76 28.48
N LYS A 2 4.16 -26.06 29.30
CA LYS A 2 2.97 -25.34 28.83
C LYS A 2 3.41 -24.13 28.00
N ARG A 3 3.01 -24.09 26.73
CA ARG A 3 3.17 -22.93 25.85
C ARG A 3 2.20 -21.86 26.35
N GLN A 4 2.70 -20.75 26.88
CA GLN A 4 1.87 -19.62 27.29
C GLN A 4 2.18 -18.45 26.36
N PRO A 5 1.16 -17.81 25.76
CA PRO A 5 1.36 -16.58 25.02
C PRO A 5 1.85 -15.50 25.99
N ILE A 6 2.95 -14.85 25.65
CA ILE A 6 3.48 -13.72 26.41
C ILE A 6 3.42 -12.46 25.54
N PRO A 7 3.08 -11.29 26.12
CA PRO A 7 3.12 -10.03 25.37
C PRO A 7 4.56 -9.61 25.08
N PHE A 8 4.76 -8.87 23.98
CA PHE A 8 6.08 -8.38 23.55
C PHE A 8 6.83 -7.57 24.61
N LYS A 9 6.11 -6.80 25.43
CA LYS A 9 6.68 -6.11 26.59
C LYS A 9 7.39 -7.08 27.54
N ARG A 10 6.76 -8.20 27.89
CA ARG A 10 7.38 -9.23 28.74
C ARG A 10 8.51 -9.97 28.04
N LEU A 11 8.42 -10.16 26.72
CA LEU A 11 9.49 -10.76 25.94
C LEU A 11 10.78 -9.94 26.06
N LEU A 12 10.69 -8.62 25.91
CA LEU A 12 11.82 -7.68 26.05
C LEU A 12 12.34 -7.60 27.49
N GLU A 13 11.47 -7.55 28.49
CA GLU A 13 11.88 -7.37 29.89
C GLU A 13 12.48 -8.63 30.53
N THR A 14 12.08 -9.84 30.11
CA THR A 14 12.38 -11.06 30.88
C THR A 14 13.00 -12.21 30.08
N VAL A 15 12.81 -12.26 28.76
CA VAL A 15 13.17 -13.45 27.96
C VAL A 15 14.34 -13.17 27.03
N LEU A 16 14.39 -11.98 26.45
CA LEU A 16 15.47 -11.58 25.54
C LEU A 16 16.68 -11.05 26.33
N PRO A 17 17.91 -11.40 25.91
CA PRO A 17 19.14 -10.89 26.50
C PRO A 17 19.41 -9.44 26.06
N VAL A 18 18.53 -8.50 26.41
CA VAL A 18 18.59 -7.08 26.01
C VAL A 18 19.87 -6.40 26.49
N GLU A 19 20.46 -6.88 27.59
CA GLU A 19 21.76 -6.42 28.11
C GLU A 19 22.93 -6.60 27.14
N LYS A 20 22.77 -7.45 26.11
CA LYS A 20 23.80 -7.68 25.08
C LYS A 20 23.70 -6.73 23.90
N LEU A 21 22.60 -5.98 23.79
CA LEU A 21 22.47 -4.90 22.81
C LEU A 21 23.38 -3.72 23.18
N SER A 22 23.67 -2.86 22.21
CA SER A 22 24.46 -1.66 22.45
C SER A 22 23.72 -0.70 23.41
N ALA A 23 24.47 0.14 24.12
CA ALA A 23 23.88 1.12 25.05
C ALA A 23 22.83 2.03 24.37
N ARG A 24 23.03 2.35 23.09
CA ARG A 24 22.08 3.14 22.29
C ARG A 24 20.75 2.41 22.08
N GLU A 25 20.80 1.12 21.78
CA GLU A 25 19.61 0.30 21.58
C GLU A 25 18.87 0.05 22.90
N GLN A 26 19.62 -0.17 23.98
CA GLN A 26 19.04 -0.29 25.32
C GLN A 26 18.28 0.98 25.72
N SER A 27 18.85 2.16 25.48
CA SER A 27 18.16 3.45 25.73
C SER A 27 16.92 3.66 24.85
N ARG A 28 16.96 3.20 23.59
CA ARG A 28 15.81 3.27 22.69
C ARG A 28 14.70 2.32 23.14
N LEU A 29 15.05 1.10 23.53
CA LEU A 29 14.10 0.11 24.07
C LEU A 29 13.46 0.60 25.37
N SER A 30 14.22 1.21 26.28
CA SER A 30 13.64 1.76 27.51
C SER A 30 12.64 2.89 27.21
N ALA A 31 12.95 3.78 26.26
CA ALA A 31 12.02 4.85 25.86
C ALA A 31 10.71 4.28 25.28
N VAL A 32 10.81 3.29 24.39
CA VAL A 32 9.63 2.63 23.79
C VAL A 32 8.81 1.88 24.83
N LEU A 33 9.45 1.25 25.82
CA LEU A 33 8.76 0.56 26.92
C LEU A 33 8.05 1.51 27.89
N ASP A 34 8.58 2.73 28.05
CA ASP A 34 8.00 3.81 28.86
C ASP A 34 6.82 4.48 28.15
N GLU A 35 6.88 4.66 26.82
CA GLU A 35 5.79 5.23 26.01
C GLU A 35 4.57 4.31 25.93
N GLY A 36 4.78 2.99 25.99
CA GLY A 36 3.70 2.03 26.18
C GLY A 36 2.84 1.76 24.93
N ILE A 37 3.25 2.25 23.76
CA ILE A 37 2.53 2.08 22.50
C ILE A 37 2.72 0.63 22.00
N PRO A 38 1.65 -0.17 21.86
CA PRO A 38 1.78 -1.60 21.55
C PRO A 38 2.49 -1.90 20.22
N THR A 39 2.21 -1.10 19.18
CA THR A 39 2.79 -1.26 17.83
C THR A 39 4.29 -0.96 17.82
N GLU A 40 4.73 0.05 18.56
CA GLU A 40 6.14 0.42 18.65
C GLU A 40 6.92 -0.58 19.51
N ILE A 41 6.32 -1.11 20.58
CA ILE A 41 6.91 -2.18 21.38
C ILE A 41 7.11 -3.44 20.54
N GLU A 42 6.15 -3.78 19.67
CA GLU A 42 6.27 -4.90 18.74
C GLU A 42 7.40 -4.68 17.73
N ALA A 43 7.44 -3.51 17.07
CA ALA A 43 8.49 -3.17 16.12
C ALA A 43 9.89 -3.20 16.78
N ALA A 44 10.02 -2.63 17.98
CA ALA A 44 11.26 -2.63 18.73
C ALA A 44 11.67 -4.04 19.20
N ALA A 45 10.70 -4.90 19.53
CA ALA A 45 10.97 -6.30 19.87
C ALA A 45 11.51 -7.09 18.67
N MET A 46 10.92 -6.90 17.49
CA MET A 46 11.38 -7.54 16.25
C MET A 46 12.79 -7.06 15.87
N GLU A 47 13.05 -5.75 15.91
CA GLU A 47 14.38 -5.17 15.66
C GLU A 47 15.43 -5.73 16.63
N ALA A 48 15.09 -5.84 17.92
CA ALA A 48 15.97 -6.42 18.93
C ALA A 48 16.29 -7.91 18.66
N ILE A 49 15.32 -8.69 18.19
CA ILE A 49 15.52 -10.11 17.85
C ILE A 49 16.46 -10.26 16.64
N ASP A 50 16.29 -9.43 15.62
CA ASP A 50 17.14 -9.46 14.43
C ASP A 50 18.59 -9.09 14.81
N HIS A 51 18.77 -8.01 15.57
CA HIS A 51 20.11 -7.60 16.04
C HIS A 51 20.76 -8.64 16.95
N LEU A 52 20.00 -9.27 17.86
CA LEU A 52 20.53 -10.35 18.68
C LEU A 52 20.85 -11.62 17.87
N THR A 53 20.18 -11.83 16.73
CA THR A 53 20.49 -12.91 15.80
C THR A 53 21.79 -12.60 15.05
N ASP A 54 21.97 -11.37 14.58
CA ASP A 54 23.19 -10.91 13.90
C ASP A 54 24.42 -10.94 14.82
N LEU A 55 24.23 -10.58 16.09
CA LEU A 55 25.28 -10.67 17.13
C LEU A 55 25.55 -12.12 17.57
N GLY A 56 24.77 -13.10 17.08
CA GLY A 56 24.95 -14.52 17.39
C GLY A 56 24.52 -14.91 18.80
N HIS A 57 23.64 -14.13 19.45
CA HIS A 57 23.05 -14.47 20.74
C HIS A 57 21.75 -15.26 20.61
N LEU A 58 21.04 -15.06 19.50
CA LEU A 58 19.91 -15.88 19.08
C LEU A 58 20.27 -16.66 17.81
N ARG A 59 19.71 -17.86 17.69
CA ARG A 59 19.80 -18.66 16.47
C ARG A 59 18.41 -18.99 15.96
N LEU A 60 18.11 -18.65 14.72
CA LEU A 60 16.93 -19.15 14.02
C LEU A 60 17.11 -20.67 13.79
N VAL A 61 16.23 -21.47 14.41
CA VAL A 61 16.26 -22.94 14.34
C VAL A 61 15.32 -23.45 13.28
N GLU A 62 14.15 -22.84 13.16
CA GLU A 62 13.06 -23.31 12.30
C GLU A 62 12.22 -22.13 11.84
N GLU A 63 11.94 -22.08 10.55
CA GLU A 63 10.99 -21.17 9.94
C GLU A 63 10.00 -22.02 9.16
N THR A 64 8.76 -22.06 9.63
CA THR A 64 7.70 -22.91 9.07
C THR A 64 6.57 -22.01 8.58
N PRO A 65 6.19 -22.07 7.29
CA PRO A 65 4.97 -21.44 6.83
C PRO A 65 3.75 -22.19 7.41
N GLU A 66 2.84 -21.47 8.06
CA GLU A 66 1.54 -21.95 8.53
C GLU A 66 0.42 -21.23 7.74
N GLU A 67 -0.81 -21.78 7.73
CA GLU A 67 -1.94 -21.24 6.95
C GLU A 67 -2.35 -19.80 7.32
N ALA A 68 -1.90 -19.29 8.46
CA ALA A 68 -2.23 -17.95 8.98
C ALA A 68 -0.99 -17.07 9.22
N GLY A 69 0.19 -17.46 8.71
CA GLY A 69 1.41 -16.73 8.96
C GLY A 69 2.69 -17.53 8.90
N THR A 70 3.80 -16.84 9.13
CA THR A 70 5.10 -17.48 9.28
C THR A 70 5.42 -17.69 10.75
N ARG A 71 5.73 -18.93 11.11
CA ARG A 71 6.17 -19.28 12.45
C ARG A 71 7.69 -19.35 12.49
N ARG A 72 8.31 -18.45 13.27
CA ARG A 72 9.76 -18.44 13.50
C ARG A 72 10.10 -18.93 14.89
N ARG A 73 11.03 -19.88 14.95
CA ARG A 73 11.57 -20.41 16.21
C ARG A 73 13.01 -20.00 16.37
N TYR A 74 13.27 -19.20 17.39
CA TYR A 74 14.59 -18.80 17.82
C TYR A 74 15.02 -19.62 19.04
N GLN A 75 16.30 -19.94 19.12
CA GLN A 75 16.92 -20.51 20.30
C GLN A 75 17.89 -19.50 20.88
N ASN A 76 17.69 -19.18 22.16
CA ASN A 76 18.64 -18.39 22.93
C ASN A 76 19.85 -19.28 23.26
N LEU A 77 21.02 -18.89 22.76
CA LEU A 77 22.25 -19.68 22.95
C LEU A 77 22.83 -19.55 24.37
N LEU A 78 22.38 -18.56 25.14
CA LEU A 78 22.84 -18.32 26.52
C LEU A 78 22.01 -19.09 27.54
N THR A 79 20.69 -19.12 27.37
CA THR A 79 19.76 -19.75 28.33
C THR A 79 19.20 -21.08 27.85
N THR A 80 19.43 -21.45 26.58
CA THR A 80 18.85 -22.62 25.91
C THR A 80 17.33 -22.55 25.70
N ASP A 81 16.70 -21.42 26.02
CA ASP A 81 15.27 -21.22 25.84
C ASP A 81 14.89 -21.13 24.36
N SER A 82 13.73 -21.69 24.01
CA SER A 82 13.17 -21.57 22.67
C SER A 82 12.07 -20.52 22.65
N ILE A 83 12.25 -19.48 21.85
CA ILE A 83 11.28 -18.42 21.59
C ILE A 83 10.57 -18.78 20.28
N VAL A 84 9.24 -18.79 20.31
CA VAL A 84 8.43 -19.04 19.12
C VAL A 84 7.59 -17.81 18.87
N ILE A 85 7.79 -17.19 17.71
CA ILE A 85 7.06 -16.02 17.26
C ILE A 85 6.15 -16.47 16.13
N HIS A 86 4.86 -16.17 16.27
CA HIS A 86 3.91 -16.31 15.18
C HIS A 86 3.82 -14.93 14.55
N ILE A 87 4.39 -14.79 13.37
CA ILE A 87 4.25 -13.59 12.57
C ILE A 87 3.01 -13.85 11.73
N PRO A 88 1.87 -13.20 12.02
CA PRO A 88 0.73 -13.31 11.12
C PRO A 88 1.21 -12.88 9.74
N ASP A 89 0.78 -13.59 8.69
CA ASP A 89 1.03 -13.08 7.35
C ASP A 89 0.46 -11.66 7.33
N ALA A 90 1.27 -10.69 6.87
CA ALA A 90 0.73 -9.39 6.54
C ALA A 90 -0.52 -9.67 5.72
N VAL A 91 -1.69 -9.22 6.20
CA VAL A 91 -2.97 -9.37 5.52
C VAL A 91 -2.66 -9.20 4.05
N GLN A 92 -2.79 -10.27 3.25
CA GLN A 92 -2.35 -10.27 1.86
C GLN A 92 -2.80 -8.94 1.28
N ASP A 93 -1.83 -8.07 1.01
CA ASP A 93 -2.07 -6.76 0.45
C ASP A 93 -2.63 -7.12 -0.92
N GLN A 94 -3.96 -7.16 -1.05
CA GLN A 94 -4.61 -7.61 -2.27
C GLN A 94 -4.27 -6.66 -3.43
N THR A 95 -3.62 -5.56 -3.10
CA THR A 95 -2.95 -4.61 -3.96
C THR A 95 -1.99 -5.29 -4.94
N VAL A 96 -2.40 -5.29 -6.21
CA VAL A 96 -1.61 -5.75 -7.35
C VAL A 96 -0.80 -4.57 -7.88
N HIS A 97 0.53 -4.73 -7.91
CA HIS A 97 1.45 -3.76 -8.50
C HIS A 97 1.96 -4.24 -9.86
N ILE A 98 1.70 -3.48 -10.91
CA ILE A 98 2.18 -3.79 -12.27
C ILE A 98 3.16 -2.69 -12.72
N PRO A 99 4.45 -3.00 -12.92
CA PRO A 99 5.42 -1.99 -13.33
C PRO A 99 5.12 -1.50 -14.76
N LEU A 100 5.22 -0.19 -14.97
CA LEU A 100 5.10 0.42 -16.29
C LEU A 100 6.47 0.65 -16.94
N PRO A 101 6.58 0.54 -18.28
CA PRO A 101 5.50 0.28 -19.24
C PRO A 101 5.07 -1.20 -19.30
N LEU A 102 3.79 -1.44 -19.58
CA LEU A 102 3.22 -2.78 -19.76
C LEU A 102 3.83 -3.46 -21.00
N ARG A 103 4.91 -4.24 -20.82
CA ARG A 103 5.60 -4.92 -21.94
C ARG A 103 4.84 -6.14 -22.48
N ASP A 104 4.08 -6.84 -21.63
CA ASP A 104 3.51 -8.16 -21.95
C ASP A 104 1.98 -8.26 -21.76
N TRP A 105 1.24 -7.14 -21.85
CA TRP A 105 -0.21 -7.18 -21.66
C TRP A 105 -0.91 -7.83 -22.87
N LYS A 106 -1.39 -9.06 -22.69
CA LYS A 106 -2.02 -9.91 -23.71
C LYS A 106 -3.55 -9.90 -23.70
N ARG A 107 -4.18 -8.86 -23.16
CA ARG A 107 -5.66 -8.76 -23.23
C ARG A 107 -6.07 -8.31 -24.62
N ALA A 108 -7.04 -9.01 -25.22
CA ALA A 108 -7.64 -8.59 -26.47
C ALA A 108 -8.47 -7.32 -26.23
N THR A 109 -7.96 -6.16 -26.65
CA THR A 109 -8.73 -4.92 -26.76
C THR A 109 -9.72 -5.07 -27.93
N SER A 110 -10.98 -4.72 -27.74
CA SER A 110 -11.95 -4.81 -28.84
C SER A 110 -11.65 -3.76 -29.92
N LEU A 111 -12.00 -4.06 -31.18
CA LEU A 111 -11.79 -3.11 -32.28
C LEU A 111 -12.58 -1.81 -32.07
N ASP A 112 -13.72 -1.89 -31.38
CA ASP A 112 -14.58 -0.73 -31.10
C ASP A 112 -14.02 0.14 -29.97
N GLU A 113 -13.34 -0.43 -28.98
CA GLU A 113 -12.56 0.31 -27.99
C GLU A 113 -11.43 1.10 -28.66
N VAL A 114 -10.68 0.44 -29.57
CA VAL A 114 -9.60 1.07 -30.33
C VAL A 114 -10.15 2.23 -31.18
N ARG A 115 -11.25 2.02 -31.89
CA ARG A 115 -11.91 3.07 -32.69
C ARG A 115 -12.37 4.25 -31.84
N SER A 116 -12.95 3.99 -30.67
CA SER A 116 -13.41 5.03 -29.75
C SER A 116 -12.24 5.89 -29.25
N LEU A 117 -11.10 5.27 -28.91
CA LEU A 117 -9.88 5.97 -28.53
C LEU A 117 -9.32 6.82 -29.68
N PHE A 118 -9.25 6.26 -30.90
CA PHE A 118 -8.80 7.02 -32.08
C PHE A 118 -9.73 8.19 -32.40
N HIS A 119 -11.04 8.02 -32.26
CA HIS A 119 -12.01 9.09 -32.47
C HIS A 119 -11.85 10.22 -31.45
N LEU A 120 -11.65 9.87 -30.17
CA LEU A 120 -11.36 10.84 -29.12
C LEU A 120 -10.04 11.58 -29.40
N TYR A 121 -8.98 10.83 -29.72
CA TYR A 121 -7.67 11.39 -30.06
C TYR A 121 -7.74 12.38 -31.22
N ASN A 122 -8.42 12.00 -32.30
CA ASN A 122 -8.61 12.87 -33.46
C ASN A 122 -9.40 14.13 -33.07
N LYS A 123 -10.48 14.00 -32.30
CA LYS A 123 -11.26 15.15 -31.81
C LYS A 123 -10.43 16.11 -30.94
N MET A 124 -9.52 15.59 -30.11
CA MET A 124 -8.64 16.41 -29.27
C MET A 124 -7.59 17.16 -30.11
N ILE A 125 -7.00 16.51 -31.12
CA ILE A 125 -5.98 17.13 -31.98
C ILE A 125 -6.59 18.20 -32.89
N THR A 126 -7.69 17.89 -33.54
CA THR A 126 -8.29 18.80 -34.51
C THR A 126 -9.04 19.95 -33.86
N LYS A 127 -9.29 19.87 -32.54
CA LYS A 127 -10.15 20.81 -31.79
C LYS A 127 -11.50 21.01 -32.48
N ASP A 128 -11.98 20.01 -33.22
CA ASP A 128 -13.13 20.12 -34.12
C ASP A 128 -14.46 20.34 -33.39
N SER A 129 -14.47 20.24 -32.05
CA SER A 129 -15.68 20.44 -31.24
C SER A 129 -15.60 21.71 -30.42
N GLN A 130 -16.66 22.53 -30.49
CA GLN A 130 -16.86 23.67 -29.59
C GLN A 130 -16.85 23.27 -28.10
N LEU A 131 -17.03 21.97 -27.82
CA LEU A 131 -16.98 21.36 -26.48
C LEU A 131 -15.56 21.02 -25.99
N LEU A 132 -14.49 21.27 -26.77
CA LEU A 132 -13.10 20.95 -26.41
C LEU A 132 -12.20 22.19 -26.43
N ARG A 133 -12.75 23.36 -26.10
CA ARG A 133 -12.01 24.64 -26.13
C ARG A 133 -11.08 24.80 -24.94
N ALA A 134 -11.46 24.31 -23.76
CA ALA A 134 -10.66 24.41 -22.55
C ALA A 134 -9.98 23.07 -22.19
N PRO A 135 -8.79 23.09 -21.55
CA PRO A 135 -8.14 21.90 -21.04
C PRO A 135 -9.00 21.05 -20.11
N SER A 136 -9.84 21.69 -19.29
CA SER A 136 -10.80 21.02 -18.41
C SER A 136 -11.85 20.21 -19.16
N ASP A 137 -12.31 20.69 -20.32
CA ASP A 137 -13.32 19.98 -21.13
C ASP A 137 -12.70 18.76 -21.81
N MET A 138 -11.44 18.87 -22.24
CA MET A 138 -10.68 17.73 -22.78
C MET A 138 -10.48 16.66 -21.71
N LEU A 139 -10.09 17.05 -20.49
CA LEU A 139 -9.95 16.12 -19.37
C LEU A 139 -11.29 15.46 -19.02
N ARG A 140 -12.39 16.22 -18.96
CA ARG A 140 -13.72 15.69 -18.71
C ARG A 140 -14.14 14.67 -19.76
N GLN A 141 -13.92 14.96 -21.04
CA GLN A 141 -14.26 14.05 -22.12
C GLN A 141 -13.40 12.77 -22.08
N LEU A 142 -12.13 12.90 -21.69
CA LEU A 142 -11.24 11.77 -21.47
C LEU A 142 -11.75 10.89 -20.32
N LEU A 143 -12.09 11.48 -19.17
CA LEU A 143 -12.65 10.74 -18.02
C LEU A 143 -13.94 10.00 -18.36
N LEU A 144 -14.87 10.65 -19.08
CA LEU A 144 -16.11 10.01 -19.53
C LEU A 144 -15.84 8.84 -20.47
N THR A 145 -14.94 9.02 -21.44
CA THR A 145 -14.59 7.96 -22.38
C THR A 145 -13.88 6.79 -21.67
N THR A 146 -12.99 7.08 -20.72
CA THR A 146 -12.32 6.05 -19.92
C THR A 146 -13.31 5.27 -19.07
N ARG A 147 -14.25 5.95 -18.42
CA ARG A 147 -15.32 5.31 -17.64
C ARG A 147 -16.13 4.35 -18.51
N ASP A 148 -16.57 4.83 -19.68
CA ASP A 148 -17.40 4.05 -20.58
C ASP A 148 -16.63 2.86 -21.20
N LEU A 149 -15.33 3.02 -21.49
CA LEU A 149 -14.47 1.95 -22.03
C LEU A 149 -14.10 0.90 -20.98
N MET A 150 -13.84 1.31 -19.75
CA MET A 150 -13.44 0.39 -18.67
C MET A 150 -14.65 -0.21 -17.95
N GLY A 151 -15.85 0.33 -18.16
CA GLY A 151 -17.07 -0.10 -17.47
C GLY A 151 -17.06 0.22 -15.97
N CYS A 152 -16.28 1.23 -15.55
CA CYS A 152 -16.17 1.64 -14.16
C CYS A 152 -17.35 2.54 -13.74
N GLU A 153 -17.67 2.57 -12.45
CA GLU A 153 -18.71 3.45 -11.91
C GLU A 153 -18.22 4.91 -11.82
N SER A 154 -16.97 5.12 -11.42
CA SER A 154 -16.33 6.42 -11.33
C SER A 154 -14.93 6.39 -11.96
N VAL A 155 -14.49 7.54 -12.47
CA VAL A 155 -13.11 7.76 -12.89
C VAL A 155 -12.74 9.18 -12.50
N THR A 156 -11.63 9.35 -11.79
CA THR A 156 -11.12 10.65 -11.33
C THR A 156 -9.68 10.85 -11.81
N PHE A 157 -9.27 12.11 -11.88
CA PHE A 157 -7.90 12.47 -12.20
C PHE A 157 -7.40 13.48 -11.16
N TRP A 158 -6.26 13.18 -10.55
CA TRP A 158 -5.62 14.07 -9.59
C TRP A 158 -4.28 14.56 -10.13
N SER A 159 -4.09 15.89 -10.09
CA SER A 159 -2.85 16.54 -10.53
C SER A 159 -1.73 16.29 -9.51
N ALA A 160 -0.56 15.92 -10.00
CA ALA A 160 0.65 15.78 -9.18
C ALA A 160 1.53 17.04 -9.23
N LEU A 161 1.10 18.09 -9.95
CA LEU A 161 1.83 19.34 -10.09
C LEU A 161 1.64 20.23 -8.85
N PRO A 162 2.72 20.81 -8.30
CA PRO A 162 2.61 21.70 -7.14
C PRO A 162 1.84 22.97 -7.49
N GLY A 163 0.71 23.22 -6.81
CA GLY A 163 -0.06 24.47 -6.91
C GLY A 163 -1.42 24.38 -7.61
N GLU A 164 -1.81 23.22 -8.13
CA GLU A 164 -3.21 22.94 -8.48
C GLU A 164 -3.82 22.09 -7.36
N GLU A 165 -4.73 22.67 -6.57
CA GLU A 165 -5.53 21.91 -5.60
C GLU A 165 -6.24 20.79 -6.35
N ALA A 166 -5.80 19.56 -6.07
CA ALA A 166 -6.42 18.35 -6.57
C ALA A 166 -7.90 18.38 -6.21
N ALA A 167 -8.76 18.25 -7.22
CA ALA A 167 -10.17 18.01 -7.00
C ALA A 167 -10.31 16.72 -6.15
N SER A 168 -10.84 16.92 -4.95
CA SER A 168 -11.21 15.90 -3.96
C SER A 168 -10.11 14.92 -3.60
N SER A 169 -9.24 15.34 -2.66
CA SER A 169 -8.69 14.42 -1.67
C SER A 169 -9.84 13.54 -1.16
N LEU A 170 -9.66 12.22 -1.15
CA LEU A 170 -10.54 11.30 -0.44
C LEU A 170 -10.44 11.66 1.04
N GLY A 171 -11.28 12.59 1.48
CA GLY A 171 -11.36 13.02 2.86
C GLY A 171 -11.60 11.80 3.74
N ASP A 172 -10.67 11.58 4.66
CA ASP A 172 -10.79 10.71 5.83
C ASP A 172 -11.28 9.28 5.56
N LEU A 173 -10.44 8.50 4.86
CA LEU A 173 -10.49 7.05 4.92
C LEU A 173 -10.02 6.57 6.30
N ASN A 174 -10.90 6.59 7.29
CA ASN A 174 -10.67 6.03 8.64
C ASN A 174 -10.81 4.50 8.66
N SER A 175 -10.05 3.78 7.82
CA SER A 175 -9.97 2.31 7.91
C SER A 175 -8.58 1.80 7.51
N PRO A 176 -7.96 0.90 8.28
CA PRO A 176 -6.53 0.53 8.16
C PRO A 176 -6.17 -0.34 6.94
N VAL A 177 -7.05 -0.49 5.94
CA VAL A 177 -6.85 -1.38 4.77
C VAL A 177 -6.31 -0.63 3.55
N TYR A 178 -6.36 0.70 3.54
CA TYR A 178 -5.88 1.52 2.44
C TYR A 178 -5.05 2.69 2.97
N ASP A 179 -3.74 2.68 2.71
CA ASP A 179 -2.88 3.84 2.92
C ASP A 179 -2.74 4.62 1.61
N GLU A 180 -3.46 5.74 1.51
CA GLU A 180 -3.41 6.65 0.37
C GLU A 180 -1.97 7.13 0.11
N THR A 181 -1.17 7.32 1.16
CA THR A 181 0.21 7.79 1.08
C THR A 181 1.09 6.76 0.38
N GLN A 182 0.90 5.49 0.72
CA GLN A 182 1.66 4.38 0.14
C GLN A 182 1.24 4.13 -1.32
N ALA A 183 -0.06 4.18 -1.61
CA ALA A 183 -0.57 4.09 -2.98
C ALA A 183 0.01 5.22 -3.86
N ARG A 184 0.10 6.43 -3.33
CA ARG A 184 0.72 7.58 -4.00
C ARG A 184 2.21 7.38 -4.26
N GLU A 185 2.98 6.88 -3.29
CA GLU A 185 4.41 6.58 -3.49
C GLU A 185 4.60 5.58 -4.64
N TRP A 186 3.83 4.49 -4.64
CA TRP A 186 3.96 3.46 -5.68
C TRP A 186 3.60 3.96 -7.08
N VAL A 187 2.57 4.78 -7.19
CA VAL A 187 2.13 5.33 -8.47
C VAL A 187 3.07 6.44 -8.94
N LEU A 188 3.43 7.39 -8.08
CA LEU A 188 4.22 8.57 -8.44
C LEU A 188 5.72 8.30 -8.50
N ASP A 189 6.30 7.70 -7.46
CA ASP A 189 7.76 7.56 -7.39
C ASP A 189 8.23 6.34 -8.18
N ARG A 190 7.44 5.26 -8.09
CA ARG A 190 7.83 3.97 -8.65
C ARG A 190 7.21 3.65 -10.02
N ARG A 191 6.24 4.46 -10.48
CA ARG A 191 5.54 4.30 -11.78
C ARG A 191 4.86 2.94 -11.94
N TYR A 192 4.15 2.49 -10.92
CA TYR A 192 3.33 1.28 -11.00
C TYR A 192 1.88 1.62 -11.35
N LEU A 193 1.24 0.75 -12.13
CA LEU A 193 -0.20 0.59 -12.05
C LEU A 193 -0.49 -0.17 -10.76
N VAL A 194 -1.34 0.39 -9.92
CA VAL A 194 -1.74 -0.20 -8.65
C VAL A 194 -3.21 -0.57 -8.73
N HIS A 195 -3.57 -1.78 -8.37
CA HIS A 195 -4.95 -2.27 -8.42
C HIS A 195 -5.34 -2.94 -7.11
N PHE A 196 -6.39 -2.43 -6.48
CA PHE A 196 -7.03 -2.95 -5.29
C PHE A 196 -8.28 -3.73 -5.71
N PRO A 197 -8.25 -5.07 -5.75
CA PRO A 197 -9.36 -5.87 -6.27
C PRO A 197 -10.55 -5.95 -5.32
N ASP A 198 -10.33 -5.94 -4.00
CA ASP A 198 -11.36 -5.95 -2.97
C ASP A 198 -11.10 -4.84 -1.94
N LEU A 199 -11.78 -3.72 -2.11
CA LEU A 199 -11.84 -2.65 -1.12
C LEU A 199 -12.99 -2.92 -0.13
N PRO A 200 -12.77 -2.74 1.18
CA PRO A 200 -13.83 -2.85 2.16
C PRO A 200 -14.86 -1.72 1.97
N ALA A 201 -16.10 -2.00 2.37
CA ALA A 201 -17.17 -1.02 2.44
C ALA A 201 -16.70 0.25 3.16
N GLN A 202 -16.91 1.40 2.52
CA GLN A 202 -16.46 2.68 3.05
C GLN A 202 -17.56 3.31 3.88
N ILE A 203 -17.23 4.19 4.83
CA ILE A 203 -18.25 5.03 5.47
C ILE A 203 -18.20 6.35 4.72
N ASP A 204 -19.30 6.71 4.07
CA ASP A 204 -19.42 7.99 3.40
C ASP A 204 -19.36 9.11 4.46
N PRO A 205 -18.37 10.02 4.39
CA PRO A 205 -18.20 11.06 5.41
C PRO A 205 -19.35 12.08 5.42
N GLU A 206 -20.06 12.26 4.30
CA GLU A 206 -21.19 13.19 4.21
C GLU A 206 -22.49 12.57 4.74
N THR A 207 -22.71 11.28 4.48
CA THR A 207 -23.98 10.61 4.83
C THR A 207 -23.89 9.70 6.05
N GLN A 208 -22.68 9.41 6.56
CA GLN A 208 -22.39 8.40 7.59
C GLN A 208 -22.94 7.01 7.28
N GLY A 209 -23.36 6.78 6.03
CA GLY A 209 -23.84 5.51 5.54
C GLY A 209 -22.69 4.60 5.12
N LEU A 210 -22.92 3.30 5.15
CA LEU A 210 -22.02 2.33 4.55
C LEU A 210 -22.13 2.46 3.02
N ASP A 211 -21.06 2.90 2.38
CA ASP A 211 -20.91 2.98 0.93
C ASP A 211 -20.21 1.73 0.40
N ASP A 212 -21.02 0.85 -0.18
CA ASP A 212 -20.58 -0.40 -0.83
C ASP A 212 -20.24 -0.22 -2.32
N ARG A 213 -20.27 1.02 -2.85
CA ARG A 213 -20.11 1.28 -4.29
C ARG A 213 -18.70 0.95 -4.79
N PHE A 214 -17.66 1.22 -4.00
CA PHE A 214 -16.27 1.00 -4.41
C PHE A 214 -15.74 -0.33 -3.90
N ARG A 215 -15.96 -1.40 -4.67
CA ARG A 215 -15.42 -2.73 -4.37
C ARG A 215 -14.03 -2.97 -4.94
N SER A 216 -13.63 -2.22 -5.96
CA SER A 216 -12.31 -2.32 -6.57
C SER A 216 -11.84 -0.95 -7.02
N MET A 217 -10.53 -0.74 -7.07
CA MET A 217 -9.93 0.51 -7.53
C MET A 217 -8.63 0.25 -8.30
N ALA A 218 -8.40 0.99 -9.37
CA ALA A 218 -7.14 0.99 -10.10
C ALA A 218 -6.58 2.41 -10.22
N MET A 219 -5.26 2.54 -10.11
CA MET A 219 -4.53 3.79 -10.20
C MET A 219 -3.40 3.66 -11.21
N VAL A 220 -3.32 4.60 -12.15
CA VAL A 220 -2.30 4.61 -13.21
C VAL A 220 -1.65 6.00 -13.29
N PRO A 221 -0.31 6.09 -13.24
CA PRO A 221 0.38 7.36 -13.40
C PRO A 221 0.30 7.84 -14.84
N VAL A 222 -0.07 9.10 -15.01
CA VAL A 222 -0.13 9.81 -16.29
C VAL A 222 1.07 10.73 -16.37
N GLY A 223 2.00 10.44 -17.28
CA GLY A 223 3.26 11.17 -17.36
C GLY A 223 3.97 10.98 -18.69
N SER A 224 4.98 11.82 -18.91
CA SER A 224 5.93 11.68 -20.00
C SER A 224 7.30 11.30 -19.45
N PRO A 225 8.07 10.43 -20.13
CA PRO A 225 9.47 10.17 -19.78
C PRO A 225 10.32 11.44 -19.68
N ALA A 226 9.98 12.48 -20.46
CA ALA A 226 10.75 13.72 -20.55
C ALA A 226 10.45 14.75 -19.45
N VAL A 227 9.25 14.73 -18.86
CA VAL A 227 8.77 15.79 -17.95
C VAL A 227 8.39 15.25 -16.57
N GLY A 228 8.23 13.93 -16.43
CA GLY A 228 7.75 13.31 -15.20
C GLY A 228 6.26 13.03 -15.23
N ILE A 229 5.69 12.75 -14.06
CA ILE A 229 4.28 12.42 -13.89
C ILE A 229 3.50 13.71 -13.69
N TYR A 230 2.47 13.92 -14.51
CA TYR A 230 1.57 15.08 -14.44
C TYR A 230 0.45 14.87 -13.43
N GLY A 231 0.09 13.61 -13.20
CA GLY A 231 -1.00 13.24 -12.31
C GLY A 231 -1.28 11.75 -12.42
N VAL A 232 -2.40 11.35 -11.85
CA VAL A 232 -2.79 9.94 -11.79
C VAL A 232 -4.26 9.84 -12.14
N LEU A 233 -4.55 8.83 -12.96
CA LEU A 233 -5.89 8.42 -13.28
C LEU A 233 -6.31 7.32 -12.32
N GLN A 234 -7.45 7.51 -11.67
CA GLN A 234 -8.05 6.57 -10.72
C GLN A 234 -9.41 6.13 -11.25
N ALA A 235 -9.72 4.85 -11.14
CA ALA A 235 -10.95 4.24 -11.66
C ALA A 235 -11.41 3.04 -10.84
#